data_AF-R5KJ78-F1
#
_entry.id   AF-R5KJ78-F1
#
_cell.length_a   1.000
_cell.length_b   1.000
_cell.length_c   1.000
_cell.angle_alpha   90.00
_cell.angle_beta   90.00
_cell.angle_gamma   90.00
#
_symmetry.space_group_name_H-M   'P 1'
#
loop_
_entity.id
_entity.type
_entity.pdbx_description
1 polymer ?
#
loop_
_entity_poly.entity_id
_entity_poly.type
_entity_poly.pdbx_seq_one_letter_code
_entity_poly.pdbx_strand_id
1 'polypeptide(L)'
;MLFDSVKKLITEEDSTISDERIYHWCCTVESRLNLRLGTSELPLAFEHIAVEACIELFRRYSYEGISTENDGGLSVSFVEDILNKYASEISAYKAKSGTGSGVVKFL
;
A
#
# COMPACT_ATOMS: atom_id res chain seq x y z
N MET A 1 13.18 4.94 -1.51
CA MET A 1 13.67 3.63 -2.00
C MET A 1 12.54 2.78 -2.59
N LEU A 2 11.32 2.88 -2.03
CA LEU A 2 10.15 2.13 -2.49
C LEU A 2 9.88 2.19 -4.00
N PHE A 3 9.79 3.41 -4.55
CA PHE A 3 9.49 3.60 -5.98
C PHE A 3 10.50 2.91 -6.90
N ASP A 4 11.80 2.97 -6.59
CA ASP A 4 12.85 2.36 -7.40
C ASP A 4 12.71 0.83 -7.43
N SER A 5 12.49 0.22 -6.26
CA SER A 5 12.28 -1.23 -6.14
C SER A 5 11.03 -1.69 -6.88
N VAL A 6 9.91 -0.98 -6.70
CA VAL A 6 8.64 -1.28 -7.38
C VAL A 6 8.79 -1.10 -8.89
N LYS A 7 9.39 0.01 -9.33
CA LYS A 7 9.65 0.29 -10.75
C LYS A 7 10.43 -0.82 -11.40
N LYS A 8 11.53 -1.26 -10.77
CA LYS A 8 12.38 -2.31 -11.31
C LYS A 8 11.58 -3.60 -11.52
N LEU A 9 10.87 -4.05 -10.48
CA LEU A 9 10.09 -5.29 -10.52
C LEU A 9 8.96 -5.23 -11.56
N ILE A 10 8.25 -4.10 -11.64
CA ILE A 10 7.19 -3.91 -12.64
C ILE A 10 7.80 -3.86 -14.03
N THR A 11 8.91 -3.15 -14.26
CA THR A 11 9.54 -3.06 -15.59
C THR A 11 10.06 -4.41 -16.07
N GLU A 12 10.52 -5.28 -15.16
CA GLU A 12 10.92 -6.65 -15.47
C GLU A 12 9.74 -7.54 -15.90
N GLU A 13 8.53 -7.28 -15.38
CA GLU A 13 7.31 -8.06 -15.70
C GLU A 13 6.53 -7.44 -16.88
N ASP A 14 6.34 -6.12 -16.90
CA ASP A 14 5.67 -5.35 -17.93
C ASP A 14 6.26 -3.93 -18.05
N SER A 15 7.00 -3.70 -19.13
CA SER A 15 7.65 -2.41 -19.45
C SER A 15 6.73 -1.39 -20.12
N THR A 16 5.45 -1.70 -20.29
CA THR A 16 4.48 -0.78 -20.92
C THR A 16 3.89 0.21 -19.91
N ILE A 17 4.03 -0.08 -18.61
CA ILE A 17 3.56 0.79 -17.54
C ILE A 17 4.47 2.01 -17.38
N SER A 18 3.88 3.20 -17.45
CA SER A 18 4.59 4.46 -17.26
C SER A 18 5.01 4.69 -15.81
N ASP A 19 6.19 5.29 -15.63
CA ASP A 19 6.76 5.65 -14.33
C ASP A 19 5.80 6.49 -13.46
N GLU A 20 5.09 7.44 -14.06
CA GLU A 20 4.07 8.27 -13.40
C GLU A 20 2.98 7.44 -12.72
N ARG A 21 2.57 6.34 -13.34
CA ARG A 21 1.51 5.47 -12.84
C ARG A 21 2.01 4.63 -11.68
N ILE A 22 3.24 4.11 -11.80
CA ILE A 22 3.93 3.42 -10.71
C ILE A 22 4.10 4.35 -9.50
N TYR A 23 4.45 5.61 -9.75
CA TYR A 23 4.60 6.62 -8.70
C TYR A 23 3.26 6.90 -8.01
N HIS A 24 2.18 7.03 -8.79
CA HIS A 24 0.84 7.22 -8.25
C HIS A 24 0.36 6.05 -7.38
N TRP A 25 0.66 4.81 -7.78
CA TRP A 25 0.39 3.61 -6.99
C TRP A 25 1.13 3.60 -5.66
N CYS A 26 2.44 3.83 -5.71
CA CYS A 26 3.31 3.98 -4.54
C CYS A 26 2.77 5.04 -3.57
N CYS A 27 2.49 6.25 -4.08
CA CYS A 27 1.98 7.35 -3.26
C CYS A 27 0.63 7.02 -2.62
N THR A 28 -0.28 6.37 -3.36
CA THR A 28 -1.58 6.00 -2.81
C THR A 28 -1.45 4.92 -1.73
N VAL A 29 -0.65 3.88 -1.97
CA VAL A 29 -0.40 2.79 -1.00
C VAL A 29 0.22 3.36 0.27
N GLU A 30 1.24 4.21 0.14
CA GLU A 30 1.92 4.86 1.27
C GLU A 30 0.95 5.75 2.07
N SER A 31 0.19 6.60 1.38
CA SER A 31 -0.78 7.49 2.03
C SER A 31 -1.84 6.71 2.82
N ARG A 32 -2.33 5.59 2.26
CA ARG A 32 -3.30 4.71 2.92
C ARG A 32 -2.70 3.95 4.10
N LEU A 33 -1.47 3.45 3.96
CA LEU A 33 -0.73 2.81 5.04
C LEU A 33 -0.51 3.76 6.20
N ASN A 34 -0.01 4.97 5.93
CA ASN A 34 0.20 6.02 6.93
C ASN A 34 -1.10 6.35 7.68
N LEU A 35 -2.23 6.45 6.95
CA LEU A 35 -3.53 6.69 7.54
C LEU A 35 -4.00 5.53 8.44
N ARG A 36 -3.72 4.27 8.05
CA ARG A 36 -4.06 3.10 8.88
C ARG A 36 -3.16 2.99 10.12
N LEU A 37 -1.87 3.24 9.95
CA LEU A 37 -0.86 3.21 11.01
C LEU A 37 -1.00 4.38 11.99
N GLY A 38 -1.55 5.50 11.54
CA GLY A 38 -1.62 6.74 12.29
C GLY A 38 -0.26 7.45 12.38
N THR A 39 0.60 7.26 11.37
CA THR A 39 1.94 7.84 11.30
C THR A 39 2.02 8.89 10.20
N SER A 40 2.85 9.92 10.39
CA SER A 40 3.10 10.94 9.36
C SER A 40 4.01 10.42 8.24
N GLU A 41 4.84 9.44 8.56
CA GLU A 41 5.81 8.82 7.66
C GLU A 41 5.71 7.29 7.74
N LEU A 42 6.03 6.62 6.64
CA LEU A 42 5.97 5.16 6.55
C LEU A 42 7.11 4.55 7.38
N PRO A 43 6.83 3.70 8.37
CA PRO A 43 7.87 3.04 9.14
C PRO A 43 8.68 2.09 8.24
N LEU A 44 9.97 1.93 8.53
CA LEU A 44 10.84 1.00 7.80
C LEU A 44 10.30 -0.45 7.79
N ALA A 45 9.61 -0.84 8.87
CA ALA A 45 8.96 -2.14 8.98
C ALA A 45 7.84 -2.38 7.94
N PHE A 46 7.26 -1.31 7.40
CA PHE A 46 6.21 -1.36 6.37
C PHE A 46 6.74 -1.03 4.98
N GLU A 47 8.02 -0.69 4.82
CA GLU A 47 8.59 -0.39 3.51
C GLU A 47 8.47 -1.60 2.57
N HIS A 48 8.80 -2.80 3.07
CA HIS A 48 8.65 -4.04 2.31
C HIS A 48 7.17 -4.37 2.01
N ILE A 49 6.27 -4.14 2.98
CA ILE A 49 4.83 -4.36 2.81
C ILE A 49 4.27 -3.43 1.72
N ALA A 50 4.69 -2.18 1.71
CA ALA A 50 4.27 -1.21 0.70
C ALA A 50 4.80 -1.58 -0.70
N VAL A 51 6.01 -2.14 -0.81
CA VAL A 51 6.53 -2.70 -2.07
C VAL A 51 5.65 -3.86 -2.56
N GLU A 52 5.37 -4.82 -1.69
CA GLU A 52 4.53 -5.98 -2.05
C GLU A 52 3.10 -5.58 -2.42
N ALA A 53 2.50 -4.65 -1.68
CA ALA A 53 1.19 -4.11 -1.98
C ALA A 53 1.15 -3.44 -3.36
N CYS A 54 2.20 -2.71 -3.75
CA CYS A 54 2.30 -2.12 -5.09
C CYS A 54 2.41 -3.17 -6.20
N ILE A 55 3.18 -4.24 -5.97
CA ILE A 55 3.33 -5.35 -6.94
C ILE A 55 2.00 -6.08 -7.10
N GLU A 56 1.31 -6.36 -6.00
CA GLU A 56 0.02 -7.04 -6.04
C GLU A 56 -1.04 -6.19 -6.75
N LEU A 57 -1.00 -4.87 -6.53
CA LEU A 57 -1.82 -3.90 -7.23
C LEU A 57 -1.58 -3.93 -8.74
N PHE A 58 -0.30 -3.92 -9.15
CA PHE A 58 0.09 -4.04 -10.55
C PHE A 58 -0.39 -5.36 -11.16
N ARG A 59 -0.14 -6.49 -10.49
CA ARG A 59 -0.57 -7.82 -10.94
C ARG A 59 -2.07 -7.83 -11.16
N ARG A 60 -2.83 -7.36 -10.18
CA ARG A 60 -4.28 -7.39 -10.25
C ARG A 60 -4.82 -6.43 -11.32
N TYR A 61 -4.18 -5.28 -11.53
CA TYR A 61 -4.45 -4.40 -12.68
C TYR A 61 -4.20 -5.10 -14.03
N SER A 62 -3.07 -5.82 -14.14
CA SER A 62 -2.66 -6.54 -15.36
C SER A 62 -3.56 -7.76 -15.66
N TYR A 63 -3.88 -8.57 -14.65
CA TYR A 63 -4.66 -9.81 -14.79
C TYR A 63 -6.18 -9.58 -14.89
N GLU A 64 -6.75 -8.64 -14.13
CA GLU A 64 -8.19 -8.33 -14.26
C GLU A 64 -8.47 -7.53 -15.53
N GLY A 65 -7.44 -7.09 -16.26
CA GLY A 65 -7.61 -6.33 -17.47
C GLY A 65 -8.50 -5.13 -17.21
N ILE A 66 -8.15 -4.31 -16.21
CA ILE A 66 -8.74 -2.96 -16.04
C ILE A 66 -8.17 -2.07 -17.16
N SER A 67 -8.33 -2.55 -18.37
CA SER A 67 -8.01 -1.95 -19.62
C SER A 67 -9.33 -1.37 -20.11
N THR A 68 -9.46 -0.06 -19.86
CA THR A 68 -10.07 0.89 -20.81
C THR A 68 -11.54 1.28 -20.61
N GLU A 69 -12.35 0.67 -19.74
CA GLU A 69 -13.77 1.09 -19.61
C GLU A 69 -14.12 1.95 -18.38
N ASN A 70 -13.27 1.99 -17.35
CA ASN A 70 -13.47 2.91 -16.22
C ASN A 70 -12.38 3.99 -16.23
N ASP A 71 -12.80 5.16 -16.69
CA ASP A 71 -12.08 6.43 -16.69
C ASP A 71 -11.34 6.66 -15.34
N GLY A 72 -9.99 6.63 -15.40
CA GLY A 72 -9.17 7.60 -14.67
C GLY A 72 -8.67 7.33 -13.25
N GLY A 73 -9.06 6.26 -12.54
CA GLY A 73 -8.75 6.18 -11.10
C GLY A 73 -8.36 4.81 -10.57
N LEU A 74 -7.17 4.71 -9.98
CA LEU A 74 -6.88 3.69 -8.97
C LEU A 74 -7.98 3.76 -7.91
N SER A 75 -8.90 2.78 -7.89
CA SER A 75 -9.98 2.79 -6.93
C SER A 75 -9.43 2.62 -5.52
N VAL A 76 -9.76 3.55 -4.63
CA VAL A 76 -9.34 3.50 -3.22
C VAL A 76 -9.70 2.15 -2.60
N SER A 77 -10.89 1.63 -2.90
CA SER A 77 -11.35 0.32 -2.43
C SER A 77 -10.44 -0.84 -2.86
N PHE A 78 -9.77 -0.74 -4.01
CA PHE A 78 -8.83 -1.76 -4.49
C PHE A 78 -7.56 -1.79 -3.66
N VAL A 79 -7.00 -0.60 -3.39
CA VAL A 79 -5.86 -0.44 -2.50
C VAL A 79 -6.21 -0.93 -1.10
N GLU A 80 -7.42 -0.59 -0.62
CA GLU A 80 -7.88 -1.02 0.69
C GLU A 80 -8.03 -2.54 0.81
N ASP A 81 -8.52 -3.23 -0.23
CA ASP A 81 -8.62 -4.70 -0.25
C ASP A 81 -7.24 -5.37 -0.12
N ILE A 82 -6.25 -4.86 -0.87
CA ILE A 82 -4.86 -5.34 -0.79
C ILE A 82 -4.28 -5.09 0.60
N LEU A 83 -4.43 -3.86 1.12
CA LEU A 83 -3.93 -3.50 2.44
C LEU A 83 -4.64 -4.26 3.58
N ASN A 84 -5.85 -4.77 3.33
CA ASN A 84 -6.58 -5.56 4.32
C ASN A 84 -5.90 -6.90 4.62
N LYS A 85 -5.10 -7.44 3.68
CA LYS A 85 -4.29 -8.64 3.92
C LYS A 85 -3.25 -8.42 5.02
N TYR A 86 -2.74 -7.19 5.13
CA TYR A 86 -1.77 -6.78 6.13
C TYR A 86 -2.41 -6.17 7.38
N ALA A 87 -3.74 -6.28 7.53
CA ALA A 87 -4.46 -5.72 8.68
C ALA A 87 -3.96 -6.26 10.02
N SER A 88 -3.51 -7.52 10.06
CA SER A 88 -2.89 -8.13 11.24
C SER A 88 -1.59 -7.43 11.64
N GLU A 89 -0.68 -7.21 10.68
CA GLU A 89 0.60 -6.53 10.92
C GLU A 89 0.40 -5.07 11.32
N ILE A 90 -0.52 -4.37 10.65
CA ILE A 90 -0.92 -3.00 10.98
C ILE A 90 -1.44 -2.94 12.42
N SER A 91 -2.33 -3.86 12.80
CA SER A 91 -2.90 -3.91 14.14
C SER A 91 -1.86 -4.23 15.20
N ALA A 92 -0.95 -5.17 14.93
CA ALA A 92 0.16 -5.51 15.80
C ALA A 92 1.12 -4.33 16.00
N TYR A 93 1.40 -3.58 14.93
CA TYR A 93 2.22 -2.37 15.01
C TYR A 93 1.57 -1.28 15.87
N LYS A 94 0.27 -1.01 15.68
CA LYS A 94 -0.48 -0.05 16.50
C LYS A 94 -0.53 -0.45 17.97
N ALA A 95 -0.70 -1.74 18.25
CA ALA A 95 -0.67 -2.27 19.61
C ALA A 95 0.72 -2.06 20.25
N LYS A 96 1.79 -2.28 19.48
CA LYS A 96 3.18 -2.09 19.93
C LYS A 96 3.57 -0.62 20.12
N SER A 97 3.02 0.28 19.29
CA SER A 97 3.29 1.73 19.36
C SER A 97 2.53 2.46 20.48
N GLY A 98 1.76 1.73 21.32
CA GLY A 98 1.06 2.32 22.46
C GLY A 98 -0.15 3.20 22.10
N THR A 99 -0.57 3.21 20.82
CA THR A 99 -1.83 3.86 20.39
C THR A 99 -3.04 2.96 20.63
N GLY A 100 -2.82 1.71 21.06
CA GLY A 100 -3.86 0.88 21.64
C GLY A 100 -4.34 1.56 22.92
N SER A 101 -5.59 2.04 22.91
CA SER A 101 -6.30 2.57 24.06
C SER A 101 -5.88 1.85 25.34
N GLY A 102 -4.96 2.47 26.08
CA GLY A 102 -4.72 2.12 27.45
C GLY A 102 -6.04 2.37 28.16
N VAL A 103 -6.78 1.29 28.43
CA VAL A 103 -7.83 1.30 29.43
C VAL A 103 -7.13 1.70 30.72
N VAL A 104 -7.13 3.00 31.00
CA VAL A 104 -6.84 3.55 32.31
C VAL A 104 -7.90 3.00 33.23
N LYS A 105 -7.59 1.87 33.87
CA LYS A 105 -8.32 1.36 35.03
C LYS A 105 -8.10 2.39 36.14
N PHE A 106 -9.05 3.30 36.29
CA PHE A 106 -9.16 4.09 37.50
C PHE A 106 -9.46 3.15 38.67
N LEU A 107 -8.68 3.35 39.73
CA LEU A 107 -8.66 2.61 41.00
C LEU A 107 -10.04 2.57 41.69
#